data_AF-A0A3R6EH93-F1
#
_entry.id   AF-A0A3R6EH93-F1
#
_cell.length_a   1.000
_cell.length_b   1.000
_cell.length_c   1.000
_cell.angle_alpha   90.00
_cell.angle_beta   90.00
_cell.angle_gamma   90.00
#
_symmetry.space_group_name_H-M   'P 1'
#
loop_
_entity.id
_entity.type
_entity.pdbx_description
1 polymer ?
#
loop_
_entity_poly.entity_id
_entity_poly.type
_entity_poly.pdbx_seq_one_letter_code
_entity_poly.pdbx_strand_id
1 'polypeptide(L)'
;MFNRILAKNNFKYEDEETAKEEITKMLSDTDLTVVESRCKAIEMVNPDKSLEVQKSIIAEGYLFLKNEYAISMQLIQYNAYGTMKFAYVVKSITI
;
A
#
# COMPACT_ATOMS: atom_id res chain seq x y z
N MET A 1 2.09 -13.39 0.02
CA MET A 1 1.05 -12.81 -0.86
C MET A 1 1.56 -11.60 -1.63
N PHE A 2 2.09 -10.57 -0.94
CA PHE A 2 2.68 -9.36 -1.53
C PHE A 2 3.59 -9.59 -2.76
N ASN A 3 4.70 -10.34 -2.60
CA ASN A 3 5.63 -10.63 -3.71
C ASN A 3 4.97 -11.36 -4.89
N ARG A 4 3.98 -12.22 -4.61
CA ARG A 4 3.24 -12.96 -5.63
C ARG A 4 2.33 -12.04 -6.44
N ILE A 5 1.69 -11.06 -5.80
CA ILE A 5 0.85 -10.06 -6.49
C ILE A 5 1.72 -9.22 -7.43
N LEU A 6 2.85 -8.72 -6.95
CA LEU A 6 3.81 -7.96 -7.75
C LEU A 6 4.29 -8.77 -8.96
N ALA A 7 4.80 -9.97 -8.73
CA ALA A 7 5.36 -10.80 -9.81
C ALA A 7 4.31 -11.19 -10.87
N LYS A 8 3.07 -11.48 -10.48
CA LYS A 8 2.01 -11.90 -11.41
C LYS A 8 1.43 -10.78 -12.26
N ASN A 9 1.54 -9.53 -11.80
CA ASN A 9 0.87 -8.40 -12.43
C ASN A 9 1.84 -7.38 -13.04
N ASN A 10 3.14 -7.63 -12.96
CA ASN A 10 4.13 -6.78 -13.57
C ASN A 10 3.95 -6.70 -15.09
N PHE A 11 4.02 -5.49 -15.67
CA PHE A 11 3.80 -5.21 -17.09
C PHE A 11 2.46 -5.68 -17.67
N LYS A 12 1.47 -5.96 -16.80
CA LYS A 12 0.16 -6.45 -17.23
C LYS A 12 -0.79 -5.32 -17.63
N TYR A 13 -0.72 -4.19 -16.92
CA TYR A 13 -1.63 -3.07 -17.07
C TYR A 13 -1.00 -1.92 -17.87
N GLU A 14 -1.82 -1.24 -18.65
CA GLU A 14 -1.46 -0.02 -19.40
C GLU A 14 -1.99 1.25 -18.72
N ASP A 15 -3.04 1.11 -17.93
CA ASP A 15 -3.72 2.20 -17.25
C ASP A 15 -3.49 2.14 -15.72
N GLU A 16 -3.23 3.31 -15.14
CA GLU A 16 -2.91 3.47 -13.73
C GLU A 16 -4.11 3.18 -12.82
N GLU A 17 -5.28 3.72 -13.18
CA GLU A 17 -6.51 3.62 -12.39
C GLU A 17 -6.94 2.15 -12.30
N THR A 18 -7.01 1.48 -13.46
CA THR A 18 -7.31 0.04 -13.57
C THR A 18 -6.32 -0.79 -12.76
N ALA A 19 -5.02 -0.50 -12.85
CA ALA A 19 -4.00 -1.24 -12.09
C ALA A 19 -4.20 -1.06 -10.58
N LYS A 20 -4.43 0.18 -10.13
CA LYS A 20 -4.59 0.50 -8.71
C LYS A 20 -5.86 -0.13 -8.13
N GLU A 21 -6.97 -0.13 -8.86
CA GLU A 21 -8.22 -0.79 -8.46
C GLU A 21 -8.06 -2.30 -8.31
N GLU A 22 -7.52 -2.97 -9.33
CA GLU A 22 -7.31 -4.42 -9.32
C GLU A 22 -6.34 -4.85 -8.21
N ILE A 23 -5.23 -4.12 -8.03
CA ILE A 23 -4.28 -4.38 -6.94
C ILE A 23 -4.93 -4.14 -5.57
N THR A 24 -5.70 -3.08 -5.41
CA THR A 24 -6.41 -2.79 -4.16
C THR A 24 -7.40 -3.90 -3.84
N LYS A 25 -8.15 -4.39 -4.82
CA LYS A 25 -9.06 -5.53 -4.68
C LYS A 25 -8.32 -6.80 -4.26
N MET A 26 -7.20 -7.13 -4.91
CA MET A 26 -6.38 -8.30 -4.55
C MET A 26 -5.79 -8.22 -3.13
N LEU A 27 -5.51 -7.01 -2.64
CA LEU A 27 -5.03 -6.79 -1.28
C LEU A 27 -6.15 -6.74 -0.25
N SER A 28 -7.36 -6.33 -0.64
CA SER A 28 -8.52 -6.25 0.26
C SER A 28 -9.00 -7.62 0.75
N ASP A 29 -8.58 -8.70 0.08
CA ASP A 29 -8.77 -10.08 0.54
C ASP A 29 -7.91 -10.44 1.77
N THR A 30 -6.96 -9.57 2.13
CA THR A 30 -6.27 -9.63 3.42
C THR A 30 -7.02 -8.71 4.37
N ASP A 31 -7.28 -9.12 5.63
CA ASP A 31 -7.97 -8.29 6.64
C ASP A 31 -7.25 -6.97 7.01
N LEU A 32 -6.31 -6.55 6.18
CA LEU A 32 -5.49 -5.35 6.30
C LEU A 32 -6.10 -4.21 5.50
N THR A 33 -6.06 -3.03 6.09
CA THR A 33 -6.49 -1.81 5.43
C THR A 33 -5.59 -1.48 4.23
N VAL A 34 -6.20 -1.17 3.09
CA VAL A 34 -5.52 -0.62 1.92
C VAL A 34 -5.86 0.87 1.80
N VAL A 35 -4.84 1.72 1.70
CA VAL A 35 -5.00 3.16 1.52
C VAL A 35 -4.11 3.68 0.41
N GLU A 36 -4.44 4.86 -0.12
CA GLU A 36 -3.68 5.48 -1.21
C GLU A 36 -2.48 6.32 -0.75
N SER A 37 -2.38 6.61 0.54
CA SER A 37 -1.29 7.43 1.07
C SER A 37 -0.92 7.07 2.50
N ARG A 38 0.34 7.34 2.87
CA ARG A 38 0.82 7.17 4.24
C ARG A 38 0.08 8.08 5.23
N CYS A 39 -0.34 9.27 4.80
CA CYS A 39 -1.12 10.18 5.64
C CYS A 39 -2.47 9.56 6.02
N LYS A 40 -3.20 9.00 5.03
CA LYS A 40 -4.46 8.30 5.29
C LYS A 40 -4.26 7.08 6.19
N ALA A 41 -3.19 6.31 6.00
CA ALA A 41 -2.88 5.20 6.90
C ALA A 41 -2.67 5.69 8.34
N ILE A 42 -1.94 6.80 8.54
CA ILE A 42 -1.72 7.39 9.87
C ILE A 42 -3.03 7.86 10.51
N GLU A 43 -3.89 8.54 9.75
CA GLU A 43 -5.19 9.02 10.23
C GLU A 43 -6.10 7.86 10.66
N MET A 44 -6.04 6.71 9.99
CA MET A 44 -6.82 5.54 10.39
C MET A 44 -6.29 4.85 11.65
N VAL A 45 -4.98 4.87 11.88
CA VAL A 45 -4.38 4.26 13.07
C VAL A 45 -4.40 5.18 14.29
N ASN A 46 -4.40 6.50 14.08
CA ASN A 46 -4.35 7.55 15.10
C ASN A 46 -5.22 8.77 14.70
N PRO A 47 -6.56 8.63 14.69
CA PRO A 47 -7.49 9.63 14.13
C PRO A 47 -7.53 10.95 14.89
N ASP A 48 -7.33 10.92 16.20
CA ASP A 48 -7.30 12.09 17.08
C ASP A 48 -5.92 12.76 17.15
N LYS A 49 -4.90 12.16 16.50
CA LYS A 49 -3.50 12.62 16.50
C LYS A 49 -2.91 12.77 17.90
N SER A 50 -3.53 12.15 18.91
CA SER A 50 -3.13 12.30 20.31
C SER A 50 -1.90 11.46 20.64
N LEU A 51 -1.67 10.41 19.87
CA LEU A 51 -0.61 9.44 20.10
C LEU A 51 0.61 9.69 19.22
N GLU A 52 1.80 9.50 19.78
CA GLU A 52 3.01 9.31 18.98
C GLU A 52 2.93 7.99 18.21
N VAL A 53 3.16 8.05 16.89
CA VAL A 53 3.08 6.90 16.00
C VAL A 53 4.47 6.57 15.46
N GLN A 54 4.99 5.41 15.86
CA GLN A 54 6.19 4.84 15.23
C GLN A 54 5.79 4.05 13.99
N LYS A 55 6.61 4.13 12.94
CA LYS A 55 6.35 3.47 11.66
C LYS A 55 7.55 2.67 11.17
N SER A 56 7.30 1.51 10.58
CA SER A 56 8.32 0.67 9.94
C SER A 56 7.78 0.11 8.63
N ILE A 57 8.53 0.24 7.55
CA ILE A 57 8.20 -0.39 6.27
C ILE A 57 8.63 -1.86 6.36
N ILE A 58 7.67 -2.77 6.25
CA ILE A 58 7.87 -4.21 6.39
C ILE A 58 8.12 -4.86 5.03
N ALA A 59 7.45 -4.35 4.00
CA ALA A 59 7.67 -4.75 2.62
C ALA A 59 7.45 -3.56 1.70
N GLU A 60 8.23 -3.49 0.64
CA GLU A 60 8.08 -2.52 -0.44
C GLU A 60 8.35 -3.20 -1.77
N GLY A 61 7.60 -2.79 -2.79
CA GLY A 61 7.82 -3.24 -4.14
C GLY A 61 7.07 -2.40 -5.14
N TYR A 62 7.50 -2.54 -6.39
CA TYR A 62 7.02 -1.76 -7.52
C TYR A 62 6.44 -2.70 -8.57
N LEU A 63 5.24 -2.37 -9.03
CA LEU A 63 4.61 -2.99 -10.18
C LEU A 63 4.72 -2.01 -11.33
N PHE A 64 5.50 -2.37 -12.34
CA PHE A 64 5.70 -1.56 -13.53
C PHE A 64 4.52 -1.73 -14.49
N LEU A 65 3.98 -0.62 -14.97
CA LEU A 65 3.00 -0.65 -16.06
C LEU A 65 3.74 -0.73 -17.40
N LYS A 66 3.01 -0.94 -18.48
CA LYS A 66 3.59 -0.94 -19.84
C LYS A 66 3.96 0.47 -20.35
N ASN A 67 3.56 1.51 -19.64
CA ASN A 67 3.89 2.90 -19.91
C ASN A 67 4.98 3.39 -18.94
N GLU A 68 5.17 4.71 -18.81
CA GLU A 68 6.18 5.31 -17.93
C GLU A 68 5.74 5.42 -16.46
N TYR A 69 4.79 4.59 -16.01
CA TYR A 69 4.26 4.60 -14.65
C TYR A 69 4.51 3.27 -13.92
N ALA A 70 4.47 3.34 -12.59
CA ALA A 70 4.48 2.17 -11.72
C ALA A 70 3.54 2.36 -10.52
N ILE A 71 3.01 1.26 -9.99
CA ILE A 71 2.33 1.24 -8.71
C ILE A 71 3.35 0.85 -7.62
N SER A 72 3.61 1.79 -6.72
CA SER A 72 4.33 1.55 -5.48
C SER A 72 3.37 0.93 -4.45
N MET A 73 3.73 -0.27 -4.00
CA MET A 73 3.02 -0.98 -2.96
C MET A 73 3.91 -1.08 -1.72
N GLN A 74 3.40 -0.69 -0.56
CA GLN A 74 4.13 -0.76 0.70
C GLN A 74 3.26 -1.38 1.79
N LEU A 75 3.81 -2.33 2.55
CA LEU A 75 3.22 -2.80 3.80
C LEU A 75 3.90 -2.07 4.95
N ILE A 76 3.13 -1.28 5.70
CA ILE A 76 3.66 -0.47 6.78
C ILE A 76 3.06 -0.95 8.10
N GLN A 77 3.94 -1.17 9.07
CA GLN A 77 3.58 -1.38 10.47
C GLN A 77 3.56 -0.03 11.17
N TYR A 78 2.45 0.25 11.86
CA TYR A 78 2.26 1.39 12.73
C TYR A 78 2.16 0.90 14.18
N ASN A 79 2.90 1.54 15.07
CA ASN A 79 2.83 1.28 16.50
C ASN A 79 2.45 2.57 17.22
N ALA A 80 1.32 2.52 17.94
CA ALA A 80 0.84 3.60 18.79
C ALA A 80 0.53 3.03 20.17
N TYR A 81 1.32 3.41 21.18
CA TYR A 81 1.14 3.03 22.59
C TYR A 81 0.84 1.54 22.82
N GLY A 82 1.67 0.66 22.25
CA GLY A 82 1.54 -0.79 22.43
C GLY A 82 0.50 -1.45 21.53
N THR A 83 -0.26 -0.68 20.75
CA THR A 83 -1.14 -1.21 19.70
C THR A 83 -0.40 -1.23 18.37
N MET A 84 -0.29 -2.43 17.79
CA MET A 84 0.30 -2.64 16.48
C MET A 84 -0.80 -2.76 15.41
N LYS A 85 -0.66 -2.01 14.33
CA LYS A 85 -1.54 -2.07 13.15
C LYS A 85 -0.72 -2.17 11.88
N PHE A 86 -1.27 -2.83 10.86
CA PHE A 86 -0.65 -2.93 9.55
C PHE A 86 -1.58 -2.32 8.50
N ALA A 87 -0.99 -1.60 7.54
CA ALA A 87 -1.73 -1.08 6.40
C ALA A 87 -0.91 -1.21 5.12
N TYR A 88 -1.59 -1.54 4.03
CA TYR A 88 -1.05 -1.39 2.70
C TYR A 88 -1.21 0.05 2.24
N VAL A 89 -0.14 0.63 1.71
CA VAL A 89 -0.16 1.89 0.99
C VAL A 89 0.09 1.58 -0.48
N VAL A 90 -0.90 1.90 -1.33
CA VAL A 90 -0.85 1.67 -2.77
C VAL A 90 -0.97 3.02 -3.47
N LYS A 91 0.11 3.47 -4.09
CA LYS A 91 0.17 4.73 -4.81
C LYS A 91 0.82 4.55 -6.16
N SER A 92 0.43 5.38 -7.10
CA SER A 92 1.06 5.43 -8.41
C SER A 92 2.22 6.40 -8.38
N ILE A 93 3.22 6.13 -9.20
CA ILE A 93 4.40 6.96 -9.40
C ILE A 93 4.77 6.97 -10.88
N THR A 94 5.35 8.08 -11.33
CA THR A 94 6.01 8.18 -12.63
C THR A 94 7.48 7.74 -12.45
N ILE A 95 8.02 7.04 -13.43
CA ILE A 95 9.38 6.47 -13.43
C ILE A 95 10.39 7.49 -13.96
#